data_AF-A0A356FBD9-F1
#
_entry.id   AF-A0A356FBD9-F1
#
_cell.length_a   1.000
_cell.length_b   1.000
_cell.length_c   1.000
_cell.angle_alpha   90.00
_cell.angle_beta   90.00
_cell.angle_gamma   90.00
#
_symmetry.space_group_name_H-M   'P 1'
#
loop_
_entity.id
_entity.type
_entity.pdbx_description
1 polymer ?
#
loop_
_entity_poly.entity_id
_entity_poly.type
_entity_poly.pdbx_seq_one_letter_code
_entity_poly.pdbx_strand_id
1 'polypeptide(L)'
;DTRMQNFFVNGRWVRDRLFTAALRAAYKGYLIPGKHPLAYLVFEFPAEAVDVNVHPTKSEVRFRNPGLMYPLVYNVVSRALEPEDRSPEAADDSGLAATAGIEQAALDFFANPPPSARGASASGSGGSIAGAGWSAAGGTREAVEERRELPAGESPGRAFQLLNSFILVEEEDGILLIDQHALHEKILFEGIYRQLIEGDVVQQKLLVPEVLALSVEQVPLLEDGCRLLGACGYEAEPFGEAEVAIRAVPELFEGKRRKSRVEEICQEVFSWLEREGDRYLSDDETPELLEQRLRALASLMACKRAVKAGDRLSPEEIDSLLEHGDLAMDPRNCPHGRPTMVRLSRRELDSSFDRK
;
A
#
# COMPACT_ATOMS: atom_id res chain seq x y z
N ASP A 1 10.12 -10.31 13.11
CA ASP A 1 10.89 -11.58 13.15
C ASP A 1 10.85 -12.24 11.77
N THR A 2 12.01 -12.40 11.12
CA THR A 2 12.13 -13.10 9.82
C THR A 2 12.44 -14.60 9.97
N ARG A 3 12.49 -15.14 11.20
CA ARG A 3 12.78 -16.55 11.44
C ARG A 3 11.77 -17.51 10.79
N MET A 4 10.56 -17.03 10.49
CA MET A 4 9.48 -17.78 9.85
C MET A 4 9.43 -17.61 8.32
N GLN A 5 10.51 -17.12 7.71
CA GLN A 5 10.67 -17.01 6.26
C GLN A 5 11.64 -18.08 5.79
N ASN A 6 11.10 -19.13 5.17
CA ASN A 6 11.84 -20.30 4.74
C ASN A 6 11.81 -20.40 3.22
N PHE A 7 12.99 -20.46 2.62
CA PHE A 7 13.17 -20.61 1.19
C PHE A 7 13.84 -21.95 0.92
N PHE A 8 13.34 -22.70 -0.07
CA PHE A 8 13.88 -23.98 -0.49
C PHE A 8 14.20 -23.93 -1.97
N VAL A 9 15.41 -24.35 -2.36
CA VAL A 9 15.83 -24.43 -3.76
C VAL A 9 16.24 -25.87 -4.04
N ASN A 10 15.55 -26.55 -4.95
CA ASN A 10 15.76 -27.98 -5.26
C ASN A 10 15.79 -28.85 -3.99
N GLY A 11 14.85 -28.62 -3.08
CA GLY A 11 14.73 -29.34 -1.80
C GLY A 11 15.74 -28.93 -0.70
N ARG A 12 16.70 -28.03 -0.98
CA ARG A 12 17.66 -27.51 0.01
C ARG A 12 17.13 -26.24 0.66
N TRP A 13 17.17 -26.14 1.99
CA TRP A 13 16.88 -24.88 2.69
C TRP A 13 17.99 -23.85 2.47
N VAL A 14 17.61 -22.62 2.15
CA VAL A 14 18.54 -21.54 1.79
C VAL A 14 18.18 -20.24 2.51
N ARG A 15 19.19 -19.42 2.79
CA ARG A 15 19.02 -18.04 3.21
C ARG A 15 19.56 -17.14 2.11
N ASP A 16 18.64 -16.44 1.46
CA ASP A 16 18.97 -15.48 0.42
C ASP A 16 18.38 -14.09 0.78
N ARG A 17 19.25 -13.08 0.75
CA ARG A 17 18.88 -11.69 1.05
C ARG A 17 17.98 -11.10 -0.04
N LEU A 18 18.17 -11.48 -1.30
CA LEU A 18 17.35 -11.04 -2.42
C LEU A 18 15.94 -11.60 -2.30
N PHE A 19 15.78 -12.88 -1.97
CA PHE A 19 14.46 -13.47 -1.74
C PHE A 19 13.72 -12.80 -0.58
N THR A 20 14.44 -12.55 0.52
CA THR A 20 13.89 -11.83 1.67
C THR A 20 13.46 -10.40 1.30
N ALA A 21 14.27 -9.69 0.52
CA ALA A 21 13.97 -8.34 0.07
C ALA A 21 12.79 -8.29 -0.91
N ALA A 22 12.73 -9.22 -1.87
CA ALA A 22 11.64 -9.33 -2.83
C ALA A 22 10.31 -9.67 -2.14
N LEU A 23 10.32 -10.63 -1.22
CA LEU A 23 9.16 -11.00 -0.41
C LEU A 23 8.63 -9.80 0.40
N ARG A 24 9.53 -9.04 1.04
CA ARG A 24 9.13 -7.83 1.78
C ARG A 24 8.56 -6.75 0.88
N ALA A 25 9.14 -6.56 -0.30
CA ALA A 25 8.66 -5.58 -1.26
C ALA A 25 7.25 -5.96 -1.79
N ALA A 26 7.01 -7.24 -2.07
CA ALA A 26 5.71 -7.72 -2.53
C ALA A 26 4.60 -7.55 -1.46
N TYR A 27 4.92 -7.72 -0.19
CA TYR A 27 3.99 -7.51 0.93
C TYR A 27 3.85 -6.04 1.38
N LYS A 28 4.51 -5.09 0.70
CA LYS A 28 4.39 -3.66 1.05
C LYS A 28 2.94 -3.21 0.84
N GLY A 29 2.32 -2.66 1.90
CA GLY A 29 0.90 -2.29 1.89
C GLY A 29 -0.06 -3.40 2.34
N TYR A 30 0.39 -4.66 2.45
CA TYR A 30 -0.44 -5.79 2.92
C TYR A 30 -0.24 -6.14 4.40
N LEU A 31 0.76 -5.54 5.06
CA LEU A 31 1.10 -5.83 6.46
C LEU A 31 1.26 -4.56 7.28
N ILE A 32 0.92 -4.66 8.57
CA ILE A 32 1.22 -3.63 9.57
C ILE A 32 2.74 -3.38 9.62
N PRO A 33 3.21 -2.12 9.68
CA PRO A 33 4.61 -1.80 9.90
C PRO A 33 5.21 -2.60 11.06
N GLY A 34 6.38 -3.22 10.83
CA GLY A 34 7.06 -4.08 11.82
C GLY A 34 6.57 -5.52 11.89
N LYS A 35 5.49 -5.89 11.19
CA LYS A 35 5.13 -7.29 10.93
C LYS A 35 5.89 -7.83 9.72
N HIS A 36 6.04 -9.15 9.68
CA HIS A 36 6.71 -9.84 8.60
C HIS A 36 5.83 -11.00 8.12
N PRO A 37 5.81 -11.28 6.81
CA PRO A 37 5.08 -12.42 6.30
C PRO A 37 5.72 -13.71 6.79
N LEU A 38 4.88 -14.68 7.14
CA LEU A 38 5.26 -16.09 7.25
C LEU A 38 5.26 -16.65 5.83
N ALA A 39 6.37 -17.26 5.41
CA ALA A 39 6.53 -17.70 4.04
C ALA A 39 7.29 -19.03 3.97
N TYR A 40 6.77 -19.93 3.13
CA TYR A 40 7.43 -21.16 2.70
C TYR A 40 7.43 -21.15 1.17
N LEU A 41 8.54 -20.73 0.58
CA LEU A 41 8.69 -20.69 -0.88
C LEU A 41 9.60 -21.82 -1.33
N VAL A 42 9.12 -22.67 -2.23
CA VAL A 42 9.86 -23.78 -2.82
C VAL A 42 10.11 -23.45 -4.28
N PHE A 43 11.38 -23.49 -4.67
CA PHE A 43 11.83 -23.23 -6.03
C PHE A 43 12.44 -24.48 -6.62
N GLU A 44 11.96 -24.87 -7.80
CA GLU A 44 12.54 -25.93 -8.61
C GLU A 44 13.21 -25.30 -9.84
N PHE A 45 14.51 -25.54 -9.98
CA PHE A 45 15.32 -25.06 -11.09
C PHE A 45 16.09 -26.22 -11.73
N PRO A 46 16.31 -26.19 -13.06
CA PRO A 46 17.27 -27.09 -13.70
C PRO A 46 18.65 -26.98 -13.04
N ALA A 47 19.36 -28.10 -12.90
CA ALA A 47 20.67 -28.17 -12.24
C ALA A 47 21.71 -27.20 -12.84
N GLU A 48 21.55 -26.82 -14.10
CA GLU A 48 22.43 -25.90 -14.83
C GLU A 48 22.19 -24.42 -14.51
N ALA A 49 21.09 -24.09 -13.85
CA ALA A 49 20.70 -22.72 -13.49
C ALA A 49 21.14 -22.30 -12.08
N VAL A 50 21.55 -23.27 -11.24
CA VAL A 50 21.86 -23.07 -9.83
C VAL A 50 23.18 -23.76 -9.47
N ASP A 51 24.20 -22.98 -9.12
CA ASP A 51 25.44 -23.50 -8.54
C ASP A 51 25.25 -23.69 -7.03
N VAL A 52 24.88 -24.93 -6.70
CA VAL A 52 24.71 -25.40 -5.32
C VAL A 52 26.02 -26.01 -4.86
N ASN A 53 27.09 -25.22 -4.72
CA ASN A 53 28.37 -25.76 -4.25
C ASN A 53 28.19 -26.40 -2.83
N VAL A 54 28.40 -27.71 -2.76
CA VAL A 54 27.92 -28.60 -1.69
C VAL A 54 28.91 -28.65 -0.52
N HIS A 55 28.85 -27.64 0.36
CA HIS A 55 29.29 -27.84 1.75
C HIS A 55 28.07 -27.72 2.69
N PRO A 56 27.87 -28.65 3.65
CA PRO A 56 26.70 -28.70 4.53
C PRO A 56 26.39 -27.40 5.29
N THR A 57 27.39 -26.54 5.48
CA THR A 57 27.30 -25.30 6.27
C THR A 57 27.05 -24.03 5.46
N LYS A 58 27.08 -24.07 4.12
CA LYS A 58 26.79 -22.88 3.31
C LYS A 58 25.28 -22.71 3.16
N SER A 59 24.72 -21.65 3.73
CA SER A 59 23.29 -21.32 3.60
C SER A 59 22.97 -20.50 2.34
N GLU A 60 23.98 -20.07 1.59
CA GLU A 60 23.87 -19.20 0.43
C GLU A 60 23.92 -20.00 -0.88
N VAL A 61 23.07 -19.64 -1.85
CA VAL A 61 22.99 -20.25 -3.18
C VAL A 61 23.48 -19.26 -4.23
N ARG A 62 24.21 -19.76 -5.24
CA ARG A 62 24.61 -18.95 -6.39
C ARG A 62 23.75 -19.30 -7.58
N PHE A 63 23.02 -18.30 -8.08
CA PHE A 63 22.22 -18.43 -9.29
C PHE A 63 23.05 -18.02 -10.50
N ARG A 64 22.86 -18.68 -11.63
CA ARG A 64 23.51 -18.32 -12.89
C ARG A 64 23.14 -16.89 -13.33
N ASN A 65 21.88 -16.51 -13.13
CA ASN A 65 21.34 -15.18 -13.42
C ASN A 65 20.74 -14.55 -12.14
N PRO A 66 21.56 -14.00 -11.23
CA PRO A 66 21.07 -13.48 -9.95
C PRO A 66 20.13 -12.27 -10.12
N GLY A 67 20.28 -11.50 -11.21
CA GLY A 67 19.41 -10.37 -11.51
C GLY A 67 17.95 -10.74 -11.77
N LEU A 68 17.66 -12.00 -12.11
CA LEU A 68 16.29 -12.48 -12.34
C LEU A 68 15.59 -12.95 -11.07
N MET A 69 16.33 -13.18 -9.99
CA MET A 69 15.80 -13.80 -8.77
C MET A 69 14.89 -12.87 -7.97
N TYR A 70 15.30 -11.61 -7.81
CA TYR A 70 14.47 -10.60 -7.18
C TYR A 70 13.14 -10.38 -7.93
N PRO A 71 13.13 -10.05 -9.25
CA PRO A 71 11.88 -9.81 -9.96
C PRO A 71 11.02 -11.07 -10.08
N LEU A 72 11.59 -12.26 -10.16
CA LEU A 72 10.81 -13.51 -10.12
C LEU A 72 10.01 -13.62 -8.82
N VAL A 73 10.69 -13.54 -7.67
CA VAL A 73 10.04 -13.68 -6.36
C VAL A 73 9.02 -12.57 -6.14
N TYR A 74 9.35 -11.33 -6.50
CA TYR A 74 8.44 -10.20 -6.37
C TYR A 74 7.15 -10.42 -7.17
N ASN A 75 7.25 -10.71 -8.47
CA ASN A 75 6.07 -10.83 -9.34
C ASN A 75 5.18 -12.03 -8.96
N VAL A 76 5.79 -13.17 -8.63
CA VAL A 76 5.05 -14.37 -8.22
C VAL A 76 4.28 -14.12 -6.93
N VAL A 77 4.92 -13.50 -5.93
CA VAL A 77 4.26 -13.19 -4.67
C VAL A 77 3.21 -12.10 -4.85
N SER A 78 3.48 -11.04 -5.62
CA SER A 78 2.52 -9.96 -5.90
C SER A 78 1.26 -10.49 -6.58
N ARG A 79 1.39 -11.32 -7.61
CA ARG A 79 0.24 -11.98 -8.24
C ARG A 79 -0.53 -12.88 -7.28
N ALA A 80 0.17 -13.63 -6.44
CA ALA A 80 -0.49 -14.45 -5.43
C ALA A 80 -1.26 -13.63 -4.39
N LEU A 81 -0.90 -12.35 -4.19
CA LEU A 81 -1.56 -11.41 -3.28
C LEU A 81 -2.69 -10.61 -3.94
N GLU A 82 -2.83 -10.67 -5.26
CA GLU A 82 -3.96 -10.08 -5.98
C GLU A 82 -5.26 -10.84 -5.66
N PRO A 83 -6.40 -10.15 -5.66
CA PRO A 83 -7.67 -10.74 -5.26
C PRO A 83 -8.26 -11.62 -6.37
N GLU A 84 -7.72 -12.84 -6.53
CA GLU A 84 -8.50 -13.96 -7.07
C GLU A 84 -9.00 -14.81 -5.88
N ASP A 85 -10.32 -14.74 -5.66
CA ASP A 85 -11.16 -15.59 -4.81
C ASP A 85 -10.48 -16.25 -3.60
N ARG A 86 -10.17 -15.46 -2.58
CA ARG A 86 -9.83 -15.98 -1.23
C ARG A 86 -11.07 -16.09 -0.36
N SER A 87 -12.03 -16.88 -0.82
CA SER A 87 -13.09 -17.44 0.02
C SER A 87 -12.44 -18.39 1.05
N PRO A 88 -12.80 -18.36 2.35
CA PRO A 88 -12.26 -19.29 3.35
C PRO A 88 -12.47 -20.76 3.00
N GLU A 89 -13.45 -21.06 2.12
CA GLU A 89 -13.68 -22.40 1.57
C GLU A 89 -12.48 -22.98 0.82
N ALA A 90 -11.59 -22.14 0.31
CA ALA A 90 -10.36 -22.60 -0.30
C ALA A 90 -9.41 -23.19 0.76
N ALA A 91 -9.48 -22.88 2.06
CA ALA A 91 -8.45 -23.29 3.02
C ALA A 91 -8.26 -24.82 3.17
N ASP A 92 -9.25 -25.66 2.83
CA ASP A 92 -9.14 -27.12 2.89
C ASP A 92 -8.64 -27.78 1.58
N ASP A 93 -8.65 -27.07 0.43
CA ASP A 93 -8.19 -27.58 -0.90
C ASP A 93 -7.28 -26.57 -1.68
N SER A 94 -6.96 -25.42 -1.09
CA SER A 94 -6.25 -24.26 -1.67
C SER A 94 -4.78 -24.47 -1.85
N GLY A 95 -4.20 -25.46 -1.18
CA GLY A 95 -2.78 -25.75 -1.29
C GLY A 95 -2.37 -25.97 -2.74
N LEU A 96 -3.21 -26.67 -3.52
CA LEU A 96 -2.96 -27.04 -4.91
C LEU A 96 -3.38 -25.96 -5.92
N ALA A 97 -4.51 -25.29 -5.70
CA ALA A 97 -5.00 -24.23 -6.59
C ALA A 97 -4.15 -22.94 -6.48
N ALA A 98 -3.75 -22.57 -5.26
CA ALA A 98 -2.86 -21.44 -5.05
C ALA A 98 -1.45 -21.72 -5.60
N THR A 99 -0.95 -22.95 -5.50
CA THR A 99 0.33 -23.33 -6.14
C THR A 99 0.25 -23.32 -7.66
N ALA A 100 -0.88 -23.72 -8.26
CA ALA A 100 -1.05 -23.68 -9.71
C ALA A 100 -1.01 -22.24 -10.26
N GLY A 101 -1.62 -21.27 -9.56
CA GLY A 101 -1.53 -19.86 -9.91
C GLY A 101 -0.12 -19.29 -9.77
N ILE A 102 0.62 -19.71 -8.74
CA ILE A 102 2.04 -19.34 -8.52
C ILE A 102 2.93 -19.93 -9.62
N GLU A 103 2.74 -21.19 -9.99
CA GLU A 103 3.46 -21.84 -11.09
C GLU A 103 3.20 -21.13 -12.42
N GLN A 104 1.94 -20.82 -12.72
CA GLN A 104 1.58 -20.08 -13.93
C GLN A 104 2.19 -18.67 -13.93
N ALA A 105 2.19 -17.97 -12.79
CA ALA A 105 2.84 -16.67 -12.67
C ALA A 105 4.36 -16.74 -12.90
N ALA A 106 5.01 -17.81 -12.46
CA ALA A 106 6.43 -18.05 -12.73
C ALA A 106 6.68 -18.36 -14.21
N LEU A 107 5.85 -19.20 -14.84
CA LEU A 107 5.94 -19.52 -16.26
C LEU A 107 5.75 -18.27 -17.13
N ASP A 108 4.76 -17.44 -16.82
CA ASP A 108 4.52 -16.16 -17.49
C ASP A 108 5.72 -15.21 -17.39
N PHE A 109 6.37 -15.13 -16.22
CA PHE A 109 7.56 -14.31 -16.02
C PHE A 109 8.72 -14.74 -16.93
N PHE A 110 8.94 -16.05 -17.09
CA PHE A 110 10.00 -16.55 -17.98
C PHE A 110 9.62 -16.50 -19.46
N ALA A 111 8.33 -16.63 -19.79
CA ALA A 111 7.84 -16.50 -21.16
C ALA A 111 7.89 -15.04 -21.65
N ASN A 112 7.55 -14.09 -20.78
CA ASN A 112 7.52 -12.65 -21.06
C ASN A 112 8.14 -11.83 -19.91
N PRO A 113 9.48 -11.83 -19.76
CA PRO A 113 10.12 -11.11 -18.69
C PRO A 113 9.94 -9.59 -18.85
N PRO A 114 9.67 -8.86 -17.74
CA PRO A 114 9.54 -7.41 -17.76
C PRO A 114 10.82 -6.74 -18.28
N PRO A 115 10.75 -5.52 -18.82
CA PRO A 115 11.89 -4.83 -19.43
C PRO A 115 13.13 -4.77 -18.52
N SER A 116 12.93 -4.63 -17.20
CA SER A 116 13.97 -4.63 -16.17
C SER A 116 14.74 -5.96 -16.04
N ALA A 117 14.12 -7.08 -16.41
CA ALA A 117 14.72 -8.41 -16.39
C ALA A 117 15.49 -8.75 -17.68
N ARG A 118 15.21 -8.08 -18.80
CA ARG A 118 15.84 -8.36 -20.11
C ARG A 118 17.32 -7.94 -20.18
N GLY A 119 17.77 -7.02 -19.32
CA GLY A 119 19.15 -6.56 -19.25
C GLY A 119 20.13 -7.50 -18.52
N ALA A 120 19.63 -8.48 -17.77
CA ALA A 120 20.47 -9.36 -16.94
C ALA A 120 21.19 -10.48 -17.71
N SER A 121 20.97 -10.59 -19.03
CA SER A 121 21.48 -11.68 -19.88
C SER A 121 22.78 -11.36 -20.64
N ALA A 122 23.43 -10.21 -20.44
CA ALA A 122 24.64 -9.87 -21.18
C ALA A 122 25.80 -9.39 -20.28
N SER A 123 26.87 -10.18 -20.31
CA SER A 123 28.25 -9.92 -19.85
C SER A 123 28.52 -9.88 -18.34
N GLY A 124 29.45 -10.74 -17.93
CA GLY A 124 30.00 -10.78 -16.58
C GLY A 124 31.13 -9.77 -16.39
N SER A 125 31.00 -8.95 -15.36
CA SER A 125 32.08 -8.49 -14.48
C SER A 125 31.43 -7.75 -13.31
N GLY A 126 31.93 -7.95 -12.09
CA GLY A 126 31.31 -7.47 -10.86
C GLY A 126 30.99 -5.96 -10.85
N GLY A 127 29.84 -5.62 -10.29
CA GLY A 127 29.39 -4.25 -10.08
C GLY A 127 28.14 -4.22 -9.21
N SER A 128 28.12 -3.27 -8.29
CA SER A 128 27.09 -3.03 -7.26
C SER A 128 25.65 -3.14 -7.77
N ILE A 129 24.77 -3.76 -6.97
CA ILE A 129 23.32 -3.78 -7.20
C ILE A 129 22.77 -2.42 -6.77
N ALA A 130 22.99 -1.40 -7.59
CA ALA A 130 22.32 -0.11 -7.51
C ALA A 130 21.32 -0.03 -8.68
N GLY A 131 20.06 0.27 -8.35
CA GLY A 131 19.07 0.83 -9.26
C GLY A 131 18.80 0.06 -10.56
N ALA A 132 18.02 -1.01 -10.50
CA ALA A 132 17.27 -1.45 -11.68
C ALA A 132 15.90 -0.75 -11.64
N GLY A 133 15.82 0.43 -12.26
CA GLY A 133 14.57 1.15 -12.49
C GLY A 133 13.63 0.32 -13.37
N TRP A 134 12.37 0.22 -12.98
CA TRP A 134 11.36 -0.50 -13.74
C TRP A 134 10.72 0.48 -14.71
N SER A 135 11.08 0.38 -15.99
CA SER A 135 10.33 1.05 -17.04
C SER A 135 8.97 0.35 -17.18
N ALA A 136 7.91 1.07 -16.80
CA ALA A 136 6.53 0.73 -17.11
C ALA A 136 6.37 0.76 -18.65
N ALA A 137 6.53 -0.40 -19.29
CA ALA A 137 6.11 -0.57 -20.67
C ALA A 137 4.58 -0.58 -20.69
N GLY A 138 4.01 0.56 -21.08
CA GLY A 138 2.60 0.70 -21.44
C GLY A 138 2.24 -0.32 -22.51
N GLY A 139 1.55 -1.37 -22.09
CA GLY A 139 0.70 -2.18 -22.94
C GLY A 139 -0.72 -1.81 -22.62
N THR A 140 -1.37 -1.07 -23.52
CA THR A 140 -2.83 -0.92 -23.56
C THR A 140 -3.44 -2.32 -23.73
N ARG A 141 -3.65 -3.03 -22.62
CA ARG A 141 -4.66 -4.07 -22.55
C ARG A 141 -5.95 -3.34 -22.20
N GLU A 142 -6.90 -3.35 -23.12
CA GLU A 142 -8.28 -2.99 -22.83
C GLU A 142 -8.68 -3.76 -21.56
N ALA A 143 -8.75 -3.02 -20.46
CA ALA A 143 -9.32 -3.51 -19.22
C ALA A 143 -10.79 -3.75 -19.53
N VAL A 144 -11.15 -5.02 -19.72
CA VAL A 144 -12.53 -5.43 -19.56
C VAL A 144 -12.82 -5.22 -18.07
N GLU A 145 -13.40 -4.05 -17.79
CA GLU A 145 -13.79 -3.59 -16.48
C GLU A 145 -14.96 -4.46 -16.00
N GLU A 146 -14.68 -5.71 -15.58
CA GLU A 146 -15.62 -6.47 -14.77
C GLU A 146 -15.62 -5.82 -13.38
N ARG A 147 -16.45 -4.77 -13.28
CA ARG A 147 -16.86 -4.16 -12.03
C ARG A 147 -17.48 -5.27 -11.18
N ARG A 148 -16.77 -5.71 -10.14
CA ARG A 148 -17.38 -6.47 -9.05
C ARG A 148 -18.16 -5.46 -8.22
N GLU A 149 -19.33 -5.08 -8.73
CA GLU A 149 -20.28 -4.26 -7.98
C GLU A 149 -20.63 -5.00 -6.69
N LEU A 150 -20.46 -4.34 -5.55
CA LEU A 150 -21.24 -4.70 -4.37
C LEU A 150 -22.71 -4.70 -4.80
N PRO A 151 -23.48 -5.76 -4.53
CA PRO A 151 -24.82 -5.89 -5.06
C PRO A 151 -25.62 -4.63 -4.69
N ALA A 152 -25.98 -3.85 -5.72
CA ALA A 152 -26.93 -2.75 -5.62
C ALA A 152 -28.31 -3.37 -5.37
N GLY A 153 -28.54 -3.80 -4.12
CA GLY A 153 -29.77 -4.40 -3.67
C GLY A 153 -30.68 -3.36 -3.07
N GLU A 154 -31.82 -3.14 -3.72
CA GLU A 154 -32.95 -2.38 -3.19
C GLU A 154 -33.39 -2.95 -1.81
N SER A 155 -32.96 -2.31 -0.71
CA SER A 155 -33.76 -2.04 0.52
C SER A 155 -32.87 -1.50 1.66
N PRO A 156 -33.33 -0.50 2.44
CA PRO A 156 -32.57 0.05 3.55
C PRO A 156 -32.55 -0.97 4.71
N GLY A 157 -31.39 -1.51 5.10
CA GLY A 157 -31.37 -2.29 6.35
C GLY A 157 -30.24 -3.27 6.69
N ARG A 158 -29.08 -3.34 6.04
CA ARG A 158 -28.06 -4.34 6.45
C ARG A 158 -26.68 -3.83 6.83
N ALA A 159 -26.43 -2.53 6.66
CA ALA A 159 -25.27 -1.88 7.25
C ALA A 159 -25.66 -1.18 8.56
N PHE A 160 -25.00 -1.49 9.67
CA PHE A 160 -25.19 -0.73 10.91
C PHE A 160 -23.90 -0.52 11.66
N GLN A 161 -23.81 0.64 12.31
CA GLN A 161 -22.65 0.99 13.10
C GLN A 161 -22.66 0.24 14.44
N LEU A 162 -21.57 -0.45 14.74
CA LEU A 162 -21.28 -1.13 15.99
C LEU A 162 -20.24 -0.36 16.80
N LEU A 163 -20.53 -0.15 18.09
CA LEU A 163 -19.59 0.45 19.05
C LEU A 163 -19.00 1.80 18.61
N ASN A 164 -19.73 2.54 17.77
CA ASN A 164 -19.28 3.77 17.10
C ASN A 164 -17.90 3.63 16.40
N SER A 165 -17.52 2.42 15.98
CA SER A 165 -16.17 2.13 15.47
C SER A 165 -16.16 1.17 14.28
N PHE A 166 -17.15 0.30 14.19
CA PHE A 166 -17.25 -0.70 13.14
C PHE A 166 -18.55 -0.54 12.37
N ILE A 167 -18.54 -0.95 11.11
CA ILE A 167 -19.75 -1.07 10.29
C ILE A 167 -19.92 -2.56 10.01
N LEU A 168 -21.06 -3.13 10.43
CA LEU A 168 -21.43 -4.50 10.10
C LEU A 168 -22.32 -4.48 8.87
N VAL A 169 -21.95 -5.24 7.85
CA VAL A 169 -22.73 -5.45 6.62
C VAL A 169 -23.08 -6.92 6.54
N GLU A 170 -24.35 -7.25 6.35
CA GLU A 170 -24.78 -8.63 6.10
C GLU A 170 -24.64 -8.97 4.60
N GLU A 171 -24.03 -10.11 4.30
CA GLU A 171 -23.80 -10.63 2.95
C GLU A 171 -24.57 -11.95 2.74
N GLU A 172 -24.61 -12.46 1.50
CA GLU A 172 -25.31 -13.72 1.18
C GLU A 172 -24.74 -14.93 1.95
N ASP A 173 -23.41 -14.98 2.12
CA ASP A 173 -22.68 -16.06 2.80
C ASP A 173 -22.02 -15.61 4.12
N GLY A 174 -22.69 -14.77 4.90
CA GLY A 174 -22.25 -14.41 6.25
C GLY A 174 -22.29 -12.91 6.52
N ILE A 175 -21.25 -12.40 7.18
CA ILE A 175 -21.16 -10.99 7.58
C ILE A 175 -19.78 -10.40 7.27
N LEU A 176 -19.78 -9.11 6.96
CA LEU A 176 -18.60 -8.31 6.75
C LEU A 176 -18.50 -7.26 7.87
N LEU A 177 -17.40 -7.30 8.62
CA LEU A 177 -17.10 -6.33 9.67
C LEU A 177 -16.02 -5.37 9.18
N ILE A 178 -16.37 -4.10 9.04
CA ILE A 178 -15.51 -3.06 8.51
C ILE A 178 -15.06 -2.14 9.65
N ASP A 179 -13.76 -1.84 9.74
CA ASP A 179 -13.25 -0.79 10.61
C ASP A 179 -13.51 0.57 9.94
N GLN A 180 -14.39 1.39 10.53
CA GLN A 180 -14.81 2.66 9.94
C GLN A 180 -13.63 3.63 9.77
N HIS A 181 -12.67 3.59 10.68
CA HIS A 181 -11.52 4.48 10.69
C HIS A 181 -10.52 4.03 9.63
N ALA A 182 -10.19 2.74 9.60
CA ALA A 182 -9.26 2.20 8.62
C ALA A 182 -9.80 2.33 7.18
N LEU A 183 -11.09 2.08 6.96
CA LEU A 183 -11.73 2.27 5.66
C LEU A 183 -11.71 3.75 5.27
N HIS A 184 -12.11 4.67 6.16
CA HIS A 184 -12.10 6.09 5.84
C HIS A 184 -10.67 6.59 5.57
N GLU A 185 -9.67 6.18 6.35
CA GLU A 185 -8.25 6.49 6.05
C GLU A 185 -7.84 6.02 4.66
N LYS A 186 -8.27 4.82 4.24
CA LYS A 186 -7.95 4.28 2.92
C LYS A 186 -8.63 5.06 1.80
N ILE A 187 -9.92 5.37 1.93
CA ILE A 187 -10.67 6.18 0.96
C ILE A 187 -9.98 7.53 0.76
N LEU A 188 -9.64 8.20 1.87
CA LEU A 188 -8.98 9.51 1.84
C LEU A 188 -7.59 9.43 1.23
N PHE A 189 -6.82 8.41 1.59
CA PHE A 189 -5.49 8.21 1.05
C PHE A 189 -5.51 8.02 -0.47
N GLU A 190 -6.34 7.11 -0.98
CA GLU A 190 -6.42 6.83 -2.41
C GLU A 190 -6.92 8.06 -3.18
N GLY A 191 -7.90 8.79 -2.64
CA GLY A 191 -8.40 10.03 -3.22
C GLY A 191 -7.32 11.12 -3.29
N ILE A 192 -6.64 11.39 -2.17
CA ILE A 192 -5.55 12.39 -2.11
C ILE A 192 -4.41 11.97 -3.03
N TYR A 193 -3.97 10.72 -2.96
CA TYR A 193 -2.86 10.22 -3.76
C TYR A 193 -3.13 10.33 -5.26
N ARG A 194 -4.36 10.02 -5.71
CA ARG A 194 -4.77 10.20 -7.10
C ARG A 194 -4.65 11.66 -7.54
N GLN A 195 -5.21 12.58 -6.75
CA GLN A 195 -5.14 14.02 -7.08
C GLN A 195 -3.71 14.56 -7.09
N LEU A 196 -2.84 14.07 -6.19
CA LEU A 196 -1.42 14.44 -6.17
C LEU A 196 -0.68 14.01 -7.44
N ILE A 197 -0.99 12.83 -7.98
CA ILE A 197 -0.37 12.33 -9.21
C ILE A 197 -0.91 13.07 -10.44
N GLU A 198 -2.21 13.33 -10.47
CA GLU A 198 -2.88 13.98 -11.61
C GLU A 198 -2.60 15.49 -11.66
N GLY A 199 -2.23 16.10 -10.53
CA GLY A 199 -1.93 17.52 -10.42
C GLY A 199 -3.17 18.43 -10.34
N ASP A 200 -4.37 17.85 -10.40
CA ASP A 200 -5.65 18.56 -10.40
C ASP A 200 -6.27 18.63 -8.99
N VAL A 201 -5.51 19.16 -8.02
CA VAL A 201 -6.04 19.40 -6.67
C VAL A 201 -6.87 20.68 -6.68
N VAL A 202 -8.20 20.55 -6.57
CA VAL A 202 -9.10 21.71 -6.47
C VAL A 202 -8.82 22.45 -5.15
N GLN A 203 -8.65 23.77 -5.23
CA GLN A 203 -8.29 24.61 -4.10
C GLN A 203 -9.46 25.51 -3.68
N GLN A 204 -9.65 25.65 -2.36
CA GLN A 204 -10.57 26.60 -1.76
C GLN A 204 -9.79 27.70 -1.04
N LYS A 205 -9.99 28.96 -1.47
CA LYS A 205 -9.39 30.13 -0.83
C LYS A 205 -9.95 30.34 0.57
N LEU A 206 -9.07 30.67 1.51
CA LEU A 206 -9.44 31.07 2.86
C LEU A 206 -9.88 32.54 2.86
N LEU A 207 -10.92 32.85 3.63
CA LEU A 207 -11.37 34.24 3.82
C LEU A 207 -10.31 35.09 4.52
N VAL A 208 -9.55 34.47 5.41
CA VAL A 208 -8.44 35.05 6.15
C VAL A 208 -7.29 34.06 6.07
N PRO A 209 -6.10 34.47 5.58
CA PRO A 209 -4.93 33.60 5.57
C PRO A 209 -4.59 33.10 6.99
N GLU A 210 -4.22 31.84 7.10
CA GLU A 210 -3.66 31.30 8.34
C GLU A 210 -2.14 31.41 8.30
N VAL A 211 -1.56 31.96 9.36
CA VAL A 211 -0.11 32.14 9.49
C VAL A 211 0.40 31.09 10.47
N LEU A 212 1.34 30.26 10.01
CA LEU A 212 2.01 29.25 10.80
C LEU A 212 3.41 29.74 11.16
N ALA A 213 3.72 29.79 12.46
CA ALA A 213 5.07 30.06 12.94
C ALA A 213 5.92 28.77 12.93
N LEU A 214 7.14 28.86 12.39
CA LEU A 214 8.11 27.78 12.31
C LEU A 214 9.06 27.79 13.51
N SER A 215 9.51 26.62 13.94
CA SER A 215 10.61 26.51 14.90
C SER A 215 11.96 26.87 14.25
N VAL A 216 12.99 27.12 15.05
CA VAL A 216 14.34 27.47 14.57
C VAL A 216 14.90 26.38 13.64
N GLU A 217 14.58 25.12 13.92
CA GLU A 217 14.96 23.94 13.15
C GLU A 217 14.19 23.83 11.82
N GLN A 218 12.98 24.41 11.75
CA GLN A 218 12.11 24.39 10.58
C GLN A 218 12.35 25.56 9.62
N VAL A 219 12.93 26.68 10.09
CA VAL A 219 13.26 27.85 9.25
C VAL A 219 14.06 27.48 8.00
N PRO A 220 15.12 26.64 8.06
CA PRO A 220 15.85 26.23 6.86
C PRO A 220 15.00 25.43 5.85
N LEU A 221 13.89 24.86 6.27
CA LEU A 221 12.99 24.03 5.46
C LEU A 221 11.83 24.83 4.87
N LEU A 222 11.78 26.15 5.07
CA LEU A 222 10.65 27.01 4.73
C LEU A 222 10.26 26.87 3.26
N GLU A 223 11.23 27.05 2.35
CA GLU A 223 10.95 27.01 0.90
C GLU A 223 10.48 25.63 0.44
N ASP A 224 11.12 24.57 0.94
CA ASP A 224 10.77 23.20 0.58
C ASP A 224 9.42 22.79 1.16
N GLY A 225 9.11 23.23 2.38
CA GLY A 225 7.79 23.06 3.00
C GLY A 225 6.68 23.74 2.20
N CYS A 226 6.89 24.99 1.77
CA CYS A 226 5.95 25.69 0.89
C CYS A 226 5.76 24.95 -0.44
N ARG A 227 6.84 24.48 -1.07
CA ARG A 227 6.78 23.70 -2.31
C ARG A 227 5.98 22.40 -2.13
N LEU A 228 6.22 21.70 -1.03
CA LEU A 228 5.57 20.44 -0.70
C LEU A 228 4.08 20.60 -0.39
N LEU A 229 3.73 21.64 0.37
CA LEU A 229 2.34 22.03 0.61
C LEU A 229 1.65 22.41 -0.71
N GLY A 230 2.36 23.13 -1.59
CA GLY A 230 1.93 23.44 -2.95
C GLY A 230 1.59 22.21 -3.79
N ALA A 231 2.47 21.21 -3.81
CA ALA A 231 2.21 19.93 -4.47
C ALA A 231 0.97 19.22 -3.90
N CYS A 232 0.61 19.51 -2.65
CA CYS A 232 -0.58 18.99 -2.02
C CYS A 232 -1.84 19.85 -2.18
N GLY A 233 -1.80 20.89 -3.02
CA GLY A 233 -2.92 21.78 -3.28
C GLY A 233 -3.15 22.88 -2.24
N TYR A 234 -2.15 23.17 -1.39
CA TYR A 234 -2.16 24.35 -0.54
C TYR A 234 -1.55 25.55 -1.27
N GLU A 235 -2.11 26.74 -1.09
CA GLU A 235 -1.46 27.99 -1.50
C GLU A 235 -0.66 28.51 -0.29
N ALA A 236 0.58 28.01 -0.16
CA ALA A 236 1.49 28.33 0.94
C ALA A 236 2.65 29.20 0.44
N GLU A 237 2.89 30.32 1.11
CA GLU A 237 3.97 31.26 0.77
C GLU A 237 4.77 31.68 2.01
N PRO A 238 6.07 32.00 1.85
CA PRO A 238 6.85 32.62 2.92
C PRO A 238 6.20 33.91 3.43
N PHE A 239 6.12 34.07 4.74
CA PHE A 239 5.63 35.27 5.39
C PHE A 239 6.58 35.68 6.52
N GLY A 240 7.47 36.64 6.25
CA GLY A 240 8.56 36.97 7.17
C GLY A 240 9.68 35.92 7.18
N GLU A 241 10.49 35.91 8.24
CA GLU A 241 11.70 35.06 8.31
C GLU A 241 11.44 33.65 8.85
N ALA A 242 10.35 33.45 9.60
CA ALA A 242 10.06 32.19 10.29
C ALA A 242 8.56 31.87 10.27
N GLU A 243 7.80 32.39 9.32
CA GLU A 243 6.38 32.10 9.21
C GLU A 243 5.98 31.76 7.77
N VAL A 244 4.90 31.01 7.64
CA VAL A 244 4.31 30.61 6.37
C VAL A 244 2.86 31.04 6.37
N ALA A 245 2.43 31.75 5.33
CA ALA A 245 1.04 32.13 5.13
C ALA A 245 0.34 31.13 4.21
N ILE A 246 -0.76 30.55 4.70
CA ILE A 246 -1.66 29.67 3.95
C ILE A 246 -2.85 30.50 3.48
N ARG A 247 -3.01 30.63 2.16
CA ARG A 247 -4.09 31.41 1.52
C ARG A 247 -5.20 30.56 0.94
N ALA A 248 -4.91 29.32 0.58
CA ALA A 248 -5.87 28.34 0.08
C ALA A 248 -5.51 26.95 0.57
N VAL A 249 -6.52 26.10 0.70
CA VAL A 249 -6.39 24.70 1.09
C VAL A 249 -7.13 23.82 0.09
N PRO A 250 -6.77 22.55 -0.08
CA PRO A 250 -7.51 21.62 -0.91
C PRO A 250 -9.00 21.58 -0.55
N GLU A 251 -9.89 21.56 -1.55
CA GLU A 251 -11.35 21.52 -1.36
C GLU A 251 -11.78 20.31 -0.54
N LEU A 252 -10.99 19.23 -0.60
CA LEU A 252 -11.16 18.07 0.26
C LEU A 252 -11.51 18.52 1.69
N PHE A 253 -10.91 19.54 2.31
CA PHE A 253 -11.07 19.94 3.73
C PHE A 253 -12.44 20.49 4.21
N GLU A 254 -13.57 19.94 3.76
CA GLU A 254 -14.89 20.24 4.35
C GLU A 254 -15.13 19.55 5.71
N GLY A 255 -15.66 20.29 6.70
CA GLY A 255 -16.04 19.73 8.00
C GLY A 255 -15.99 20.72 9.18
N LYS A 256 -16.68 20.38 10.27
CA LYS A 256 -16.95 21.24 11.46
C LYS A 256 -15.71 21.68 12.28
N ARG A 257 -14.49 21.28 11.91
CA ARG A 257 -13.22 21.61 12.61
C ARG A 257 -12.10 22.02 11.65
N ARG A 258 -12.39 22.99 10.77
CA ARG A 258 -11.49 23.37 9.67
C ARG A 258 -10.20 24.09 10.11
N LYS A 259 -10.28 25.09 11.00
CA LYS A 259 -9.11 25.90 11.40
C LYS A 259 -8.00 25.12 12.12
N SER A 260 -8.33 24.39 13.18
CA SER A 260 -7.30 23.63 13.93
C SER A 260 -6.61 22.57 13.07
N ARG A 261 -7.27 22.09 12.01
CA ARG A 261 -6.77 21.01 11.16
C ARG A 261 -5.75 21.48 10.13
N VAL A 262 -5.84 22.72 9.65
CA VAL A 262 -4.89 23.26 8.67
C VAL A 262 -3.54 23.49 9.33
N GLU A 263 -3.51 24.17 10.48
CA GLU A 263 -2.30 24.35 11.29
C GLU A 263 -1.67 23.00 11.66
N GLU A 264 -2.46 22.04 12.17
CA GLU A 264 -1.98 20.70 12.52
C GLU A 264 -1.33 19.96 11.35
N ILE A 265 -1.93 20.03 10.15
CA ILE A 265 -1.38 19.36 8.96
C ILE A 265 -0.12 20.06 8.48
N CYS A 266 -0.13 21.39 8.39
CA CYS A 266 1.04 22.14 7.96
C CYS A 266 2.21 21.91 8.92
N GLN A 267 1.96 21.93 10.23
CA GLN A 267 2.98 21.65 11.23
C GLN A 267 3.53 20.22 11.11
N GLU A 268 2.67 19.22 10.86
CA GLU A 268 3.12 17.84 10.67
C GLU A 268 3.95 17.68 9.39
N VAL A 269 3.64 18.41 8.31
CA VAL A 269 4.46 18.43 7.09
C VAL A 269 5.86 18.97 7.40
N PHE A 270 5.96 20.08 8.13
CA PHE A 270 7.26 20.62 8.54
C PHE A 270 8.02 19.68 9.51
N SER A 271 7.34 19.08 10.47
CA SER A 271 7.96 18.08 11.35
C SER A 271 8.37 16.79 10.61
N TRP A 272 7.67 16.43 9.55
CA TRP A 272 8.07 15.31 8.69
C TRP A 272 9.31 15.65 7.87
N LEU A 273 9.37 16.86 7.30
CA LEU A 273 10.57 17.37 6.62
C LEU A 273 11.77 17.46 7.55
N GLU A 274 11.59 17.86 8.81
CA GLU A 274 12.66 17.87 9.81
C GLU A 274 13.24 16.47 10.06
N ARG A 275 12.39 15.43 10.09
CA ARG A 275 12.81 14.05 10.34
C ARG A 275 13.44 13.37 9.13
N GLU A 276 12.95 13.67 7.93
CA GLU A 276 13.31 12.94 6.70
C GLU A 276 14.07 13.80 5.67
N GLY A 277 14.25 15.11 5.90
CA GLY A 277 14.70 16.11 4.93
C GLY A 277 15.95 15.72 4.13
N ASP A 278 16.98 15.14 4.75
CA ASP A 278 18.20 14.69 4.06
C ASP A 278 17.95 13.68 2.93
N ARG A 279 16.86 12.90 2.98
CA ARG A 279 16.46 11.95 1.92
C ARG A 279 15.55 12.55 0.86
N TYR A 280 14.95 13.70 1.15
CA TYR A 280 13.89 14.31 0.33
C TYR A 280 14.32 15.64 -0.31
N LEU A 281 15.45 16.21 0.12
CA LEU A 281 16.01 17.47 -0.40
C LEU A 281 17.18 17.27 -1.38
N SER A 282 17.51 16.02 -1.72
CA SER A 282 18.52 15.73 -2.76
C SER A 282 17.98 16.07 -4.15
N ASP A 283 18.77 16.79 -4.96
CA ASP A 283 18.45 17.18 -6.34
C ASP A 283 18.22 15.99 -7.31
N ASP A 284 18.63 14.78 -6.92
CA ASP A 284 18.42 13.55 -7.69
C ASP A 284 16.98 13.03 -7.52
N GLU A 285 16.03 13.70 -8.17
CA GLU A 285 14.62 13.31 -8.16
C GLU A 285 14.37 12.13 -9.11
N THR A 286 14.38 10.92 -8.56
CA THR A 286 13.95 9.71 -9.28
C THR A 286 12.42 9.57 -9.21
N PRO A 287 11.75 9.03 -10.25
CA PRO A 287 10.31 8.80 -10.23
C PRO A 287 9.84 7.98 -9.02
N GLU A 288 10.65 7.00 -8.59
CA GLU A 288 10.36 6.17 -7.42
C GLU A 288 10.44 6.96 -6.11
N LEU A 289 11.42 7.86 -5.99
CA LEU A 289 11.55 8.72 -4.82
C LEU A 289 10.36 9.69 -4.76
N LEU A 290 9.98 10.30 -5.89
CA LEU A 290 8.81 11.16 -6.02
C LEU A 290 7.53 10.43 -5.59
N GLU A 291 7.28 9.23 -6.12
CA GLU A 291 6.12 8.41 -5.75
C GLU A 291 6.09 8.13 -4.24
N GLN A 292 7.25 7.79 -3.66
CA GLN A 292 7.37 7.57 -2.22
C GLN A 292 7.02 8.82 -1.41
N ARG A 293 7.41 10.02 -1.88
CA ARG A 293 7.04 11.30 -1.22
C ARG A 293 5.53 11.50 -1.28
N LEU A 294 4.93 11.37 -2.46
CA LEU A 294 3.49 11.58 -2.65
C LEU A 294 2.66 10.62 -1.78
N ARG A 295 3.06 9.35 -1.67
CA ARG A 295 2.41 8.39 -0.76
C ARG A 295 2.58 8.77 0.70
N ALA A 296 3.77 9.19 1.14
CA ALA A 296 3.98 9.61 2.52
C ALA A 296 3.09 10.81 2.90
N LEU A 297 2.98 11.79 1.99
CA LEU A 297 2.13 12.97 2.16
C LEU A 297 0.65 12.61 2.18
N ALA A 298 0.19 11.81 1.22
CA ALA A 298 -1.18 11.33 1.19
C ALA A 298 -1.56 10.59 2.49
N SER A 299 -0.64 9.77 3.02
CA SER A 299 -0.84 9.06 4.30
C SER A 299 -0.97 10.03 5.48
N LEU A 300 -0.10 11.04 5.54
CA LEU A 300 -0.11 12.07 6.59
C LEU A 300 -1.43 12.85 6.57
N MET A 301 -1.87 13.27 5.39
CA MET A 301 -3.12 14.02 5.21
C MET A 301 -4.34 13.16 5.52
N ALA A 302 -4.38 11.91 5.05
CA ALA A 302 -5.45 10.97 5.33
C ALA A 302 -5.58 10.68 6.83
N CYS A 303 -4.47 10.46 7.54
CA CYS A 303 -4.47 10.21 8.99
C CYS A 303 -5.07 11.37 9.78
N LYS A 304 -4.64 12.60 9.48
CA LYS A 304 -5.14 13.79 10.17
C LYS A 304 -6.58 14.08 9.81
N ARG A 305 -7.08 13.58 8.68
CA ARG A 305 -8.42 13.81 8.13
C ARG A 305 -9.48 12.78 8.53
N ALA A 306 -9.11 11.52 8.67
CA ALA A 306 -10.05 10.45 8.92
C ALA A 306 -10.90 10.69 10.17
N VAL A 307 -12.13 10.20 10.12
CA VAL A 307 -13.08 10.14 11.24
C VAL A 307 -12.42 9.35 12.37
N LYS A 308 -12.55 9.82 13.61
CA LYS A 308 -11.93 9.13 14.74
C LYS A 308 -12.76 7.90 15.10
N ALA A 309 -12.09 6.85 15.57
CA ALA A 309 -12.79 5.77 16.27
C ALA A 309 -13.62 6.38 17.42
N GLY A 310 -14.94 6.12 17.43
CA GLY A 310 -15.88 6.64 18.43
C GLY A 310 -16.92 7.64 17.91
N ASP A 311 -16.76 8.17 16.70
CA ASP A 311 -17.74 9.09 16.10
C ASP A 311 -18.98 8.32 15.63
N ARG A 312 -20.18 8.84 15.94
CA ARG A 312 -21.45 8.28 15.43
C ARG A 312 -21.68 8.74 14.00
N LEU A 313 -22.01 7.79 13.13
CA LEU A 313 -22.32 8.05 11.72
C LEU A 313 -23.84 8.04 11.51
N SER A 314 -24.34 8.95 10.67
CA SER A 314 -25.71 8.88 10.16
C SER A 314 -25.83 7.73 9.13
N PRO A 315 -27.05 7.23 8.86
CA PRO A 315 -27.27 6.24 7.81
C PRO A 315 -26.69 6.67 6.46
N GLU A 316 -26.87 7.94 6.11
CA GLU A 316 -26.35 8.51 4.85
C GLU A 316 -24.81 8.54 4.82
N GLU A 317 -24.16 8.80 5.95
CA GLU A 317 -22.69 8.72 6.06
C GLU A 317 -22.19 7.28 5.96
N ILE A 318 -22.93 6.31 6.49
CA ILE A 318 -22.61 4.88 6.35
C ILE A 318 -22.74 4.47 4.87
N ASP A 319 -23.84 4.83 4.22
CA ASP A 319 -24.07 4.50 2.82
C ASP A 319 -22.98 5.13 1.93
N SER A 320 -22.64 6.40 2.14
CA SER A 320 -21.56 7.07 1.39
C SER A 320 -20.18 6.44 1.60
N LEU A 321 -19.88 5.94 2.81
CA LEU A 321 -18.65 5.18 3.05
C LEU A 321 -18.65 3.83 2.31
N LEU A 322 -19.81 3.17 2.24
CA LEU A 322 -19.97 1.88 1.57
C LEU A 322 -20.04 1.98 0.04
N GLU A 323 -20.42 3.13 -0.52
CA GLU A 323 -20.26 3.42 -1.97
C GLU A 323 -18.80 3.27 -2.43
N HIS A 324 -17.85 3.49 -1.51
CA HIS A 324 -16.43 3.27 -1.74
C HIS A 324 -15.97 1.86 -1.31
N GLY A 325 -16.90 0.92 -1.17
CA GLY A 325 -16.66 -0.42 -0.63
C GLY A 325 -15.69 -1.27 -1.45
N ASP A 326 -15.48 -0.95 -2.73
CA ASP A 326 -14.41 -1.56 -3.54
C ASP A 326 -13.02 -1.33 -2.93
N LEU A 327 -12.80 -0.17 -2.29
CA LEU A 327 -11.58 0.11 -1.54
C LEU A 327 -11.54 -0.66 -0.22
N ALA A 328 -12.68 -0.97 0.39
CA ALA A 328 -12.72 -1.87 1.54
C ALA A 328 -12.29 -3.29 1.12
N MET A 329 -12.72 -3.72 -0.07
CA MET A 329 -12.49 -5.04 -0.66
C MET A 329 -11.07 -5.22 -1.22
N ASP A 330 -10.37 -4.14 -1.52
CA ASP A 330 -8.96 -4.18 -1.91
C ASP A 330 -8.11 -4.81 -0.77
N PRO A 331 -7.33 -5.87 -1.06
CA PRO A 331 -6.59 -6.63 -0.05
C PRO A 331 -5.44 -5.86 0.60
N ARG A 332 -5.09 -4.68 0.09
CA ARG A 332 -4.13 -3.77 0.73
C ARG A 332 -4.78 -3.18 1.98
N ASN A 333 -4.00 -3.09 3.05
CA ASN A 333 -4.43 -2.48 4.28
C ASN A 333 -4.56 -0.95 4.14
N CYS A 334 -5.06 -0.29 5.19
CA CYS A 334 -4.98 1.17 5.26
C CYS A 334 -3.50 1.64 5.20
N PRO A 335 -3.23 2.94 5.01
CA PRO A 335 -1.86 3.47 4.93
C PRO A 335 -0.97 3.12 6.13
N HIS A 336 -1.57 2.89 7.30
CA HIS A 336 -0.89 2.46 8.53
C HIS A 336 -0.80 0.93 8.69
N GLY A 337 -1.24 0.19 7.67
CA GLY A 337 -1.20 -1.25 7.59
C GLY A 337 -2.27 -1.98 8.40
N ARG A 338 -3.32 -1.30 8.87
CA ARG A 338 -4.46 -1.95 9.53
C ARG A 338 -5.42 -2.56 8.49
N PRO A 339 -5.95 -3.77 8.73
CA PRO A 339 -7.01 -4.32 7.90
C PRO A 339 -8.22 -3.38 7.87
N THR A 340 -8.79 -3.18 6.69
CA THR A 340 -10.01 -2.38 6.52
C THR A 340 -11.27 -3.17 6.84
N MET A 341 -11.23 -4.50 6.66
CA MET A 341 -12.37 -5.38 6.87
C MET A 341 -11.94 -6.77 7.34
N VAL A 342 -12.90 -7.48 7.94
CA VAL A 342 -12.85 -8.91 8.25
C VAL A 342 -14.17 -9.52 7.79
N ARG A 343 -14.09 -10.60 6.99
CA ARG A 343 -15.26 -11.36 6.56
C ARG A 343 -15.40 -12.61 7.42
N LEU A 344 -16.62 -12.90 7.87
CA LEU A 344 -16.97 -14.10 8.62
C LEU A 344 -18.03 -14.85 7.83
N SER A 345 -17.68 -16.05 7.35
CA SER A 345 -18.60 -16.90 6.60
C SER A 345 -19.74 -17.42 7.47
N ARG A 346 -20.84 -17.82 6.84
CA ARG A 346 -21.93 -18.50 7.55
C ARG A 346 -21.46 -19.74 8.30
N ARG A 347 -20.58 -20.53 7.70
CA ARG A 347 -20.01 -21.74 8.31
C ARG A 347 -19.19 -21.43 9.56
N GLU A 348 -18.36 -20.37 9.54
CA GLU A 348 -17.61 -19.93 10.73
C GLU A 348 -18.53 -19.43 11.84
N LEU A 349 -19.60 -18.72 11.48
CA LEU A 349 -20.63 -18.30 12.43
C LEU A 349 -21.31 -19.52 13.05
N ASP A 350 -21.79 -20.47 12.25
CA ASP A 350 -22.46 -21.68 12.74
C ASP A 350 -21.52 -22.51 13.63
N SER A 351 -20.26 -22.70 13.21
CA SER A 351 -19.24 -23.37 14.01
C SER A 351 -18.96 -22.68 15.34
N SER A 352 -19.02 -21.35 15.40
CA SER A 352 -18.79 -20.59 16.64
C SER A 352 -19.91 -20.78 17.68
N PHE A 353 -21.06 -21.33 17.26
CA PHE A 353 -22.22 -21.63 18.11
C PHE A 353 -22.52 -23.13 18.20
N ASP A 354 -21.57 -24.00 17.84
CA ASP A 354 -21.73 -25.45 17.79
C ASP A 354 -22.93 -25.91 16.90
N ARG A 355 -23.22 -25.14 15.84
CA ARG A 355 -24.22 -25.46 14.82
C ARG A 355 -23.52 -26.09 13.61
N LYS A 356 -24.20 -27.04 12.97
CA LYS A 356 -23.68 -27.79 11.81
C LYS A 356 -24.14 -27.19 10.50
#